data_AF-A0A536I2X9-F1
#
_entry.id   AF-A0A536I2X9-F1
#
_cell.length_a   1.000
_cell.length_b   1.000
_cell.length_c   1.000
_cell.angle_alpha   90.00
_cell.angle_beta   90.00
_cell.angle_gamma   90.00
#
_symmetry.space_group_name_H-M   'P 1'
#
loop_
_entity.id
_entity.type
_entity.pdbx_description
1 polymer ?
#
loop_
_entity_poly.entity_id
_entity_poly.type
_entity_poly.pdbx_seq_one_letter_code
_entity_poly.pdbx_strand_id
1 'polypeptide(L)'
;MLSHATTRDWLIPYADGMLAVDERRRIDGHIAGCASCAAELREVRELNLLLVTLPPAPPIAFAPFWLNLQAVLPQRRALRMPRIQPYRRLGIAFAMAATAVLVAAGSAFAAPAALPDNPLYPVKQLEEGVRLSLAPANERLTIQLQLANERLREAQAMASNHKPRLAEDSLRAFRVVVNDAAAGLKNSADPKVAKDALHKLHLKLDAVERENASRGDDDQQVKQLVEDANDELDRIEQEDAVEAPPTLVIGEQSTPRPTPQPTARPTPRPTPSDDEHHH
;
A
#
# COMPACT_ATOMS: atom_id res chain seq x y z
N MET A 1 -67.35 2.26 -9.90
CA MET A 1 -67.38 2.80 -8.53
C MET A 1 -66.87 1.71 -7.59
N LEU A 2 -66.01 2.04 -6.63
CA LEU A 2 -65.50 1.07 -5.66
C LEU A 2 -66.63 0.60 -4.75
N SER A 3 -66.61 -0.70 -4.40
CA SER A 3 -67.53 -1.23 -3.40
C SER A 3 -67.13 -0.76 -1.99
N HIS A 4 -68.08 -0.78 -1.06
CA HIS A 4 -67.82 -0.43 0.35
C HIS A 4 -66.76 -1.35 0.99
N ALA A 5 -66.86 -2.66 0.76
CA ALA A 5 -65.90 -3.65 1.27
C ALA A 5 -64.48 -3.40 0.75
N THR A 6 -64.33 -3.18 -0.56
CA THR A 6 -63.02 -2.90 -1.17
C THR A 6 -62.43 -1.59 -0.66
N THR A 7 -63.27 -0.57 -0.42
CA THR A 7 -62.81 0.71 0.11
C THR A 7 -62.30 0.55 1.54
N ARG A 8 -62.99 -0.22 2.38
CA ARG A 8 -62.60 -0.47 3.77
C ARG A 8 -61.24 -1.16 3.90
N ASP A 9 -60.96 -2.15 3.05
CA ASP A 9 -59.66 -2.84 3.04
C ASP A 9 -58.49 -1.89 2.70
N TRP A 10 -58.77 -0.82 1.94
CA TRP A 10 -57.76 0.11 1.44
C TRP A 10 -57.66 1.39 2.30
N LEU A 11 -58.45 1.53 3.37
CA LEU A 11 -58.42 2.71 4.25
C LEU A 11 -57.09 2.87 5.01
N ILE A 12 -56.49 1.76 5.46
CA ILE A 12 -55.22 1.76 6.20
C ILE A 12 -54.05 2.22 5.29
N PRO A 13 -53.77 1.60 4.13
CA PRO A 13 -52.71 2.08 3.24
C PRO A 13 -52.98 3.47 2.67
N TYR A 14 -54.26 3.87 2.56
CA TYR A 14 -54.64 5.25 2.24
C TYR A 14 -54.24 6.23 3.36
N ALA A 15 -54.51 5.89 4.63
CA ALA A 15 -54.17 6.72 5.79
C ALA A 15 -52.65 6.85 5.99
N ASP A 16 -51.91 5.79 5.70
CA ASP A 16 -50.43 5.75 5.75
C ASP A 16 -49.76 6.38 4.52
N GLY A 17 -50.55 6.79 3.52
CA GLY A 17 -50.07 7.45 2.31
C GLY A 17 -49.41 6.53 1.28
N MET A 18 -49.56 5.21 1.40
CA MET A 18 -48.88 4.18 0.60
C MET A 18 -49.56 3.85 -0.74
N LEU A 19 -50.73 4.43 -1.05
CA LEU A 19 -51.44 4.18 -2.31
C LEU A 19 -50.94 5.03 -3.48
N ALA A 20 -51.01 4.46 -4.69
CA ALA A 20 -50.71 5.18 -5.93
C ALA A 20 -51.73 6.31 -6.19
N VAL A 21 -51.33 7.32 -6.98
CA VAL A 21 -52.13 8.53 -7.24
C VAL A 21 -53.52 8.22 -7.84
N ASP A 22 -53.60 7.19 -8.69
CA ASP A 22 -54.85 6.79 -9.33
C ASP A 22 -55.80 6.06 -8.38
N GLU A 23 -55.25 5.29 -7.46
CA GLU A 23 -56.00 4.55 -6.44
C GLU A 23 -56.55 5.49 -5.36
N ARG A 24 -55.71 6.45 -4.95
CA ARG A 24 -56.09 7.51 -4.01
C ARG A 24 -57.28 8.30 -4.51
N ARG A 25 -57.27 8.74 -5.77
CA ARG A 25 -58.39 9.47 -6.40
C ARG A 25 -59.70 8.68 -6.40
N ARG A 26 -59.65 7.35 -6.54
CA ARG A 26 -60.86 6.50 -6.50
C ARG A 26 -61.43 6.39 -5.09
N ILE A 27 -60.57 6.30 -4.07
CA ILE A 27 -60.99 6.30 -2.67
C ILE A 27 -61.55 7.67 -2.28
N ASP A 28 -60.89 8.76 -2.66
CA ASP A 28 -61.34 10.14 -2.42
C ASP A 28 -62.78 10.37 -2.92
N GLY A 29 -63.07 9.89 -4.13
CA GLY A 29 -64.42 9.95 -4.70
C GLY A 29 -65.44 9.12 -3.92
N HIS A 30 -65.05 7.98 -3.33
CA HIS A 30 -65.95 7.14 -2.53
C HIS A 30 -66.21 7.72 -1.14
N ILE A 31 -65.18 8.19 -0.44
CA ILE A 31 -65.32 8.77 0.92
C ILE A 31 -66.07 10.10 0.91
N ALA A 32 -66.02 10.85 -0.19
CA ALA A 32 -66.85 12.04 -0.37
C ALA A 32 -68.36 11.72 -0.43
N GLY A 33 -68.73 10.51 -0.86
CA GLY A 33 -70.12 10.05 -0.98
C GLY A 33 -70.59 9.09 0.11
N CYS A 34 -69.69 8.55 0.94
CA CYS A 34 -70.01 7.52 1.93
C CYS A 34 -69.60 7.95 3.36
N ALA A 35 -70.60 8.29 4.18
CA ALA A 35 -70.38 8.76 5.55
C ALA A 35 -69.72 7.73 6.47
N SER A 36 -69.99 6.42 6.29
CA SER A 36 -69.40 5.36 7.12
C SER A 36 -67.90 5.22 6.88
N CYS A 37 -67.45 5.21 5.61
CA CYS A 37 -66.03 5.11 5.29
C CYS A 37 -65.27 6.37 5.72
N ALA A 38 -65.91 7.54 5.64
CA ALA A 38 -65.35 8.78 6.16
C ALA A 38 -65.25 8.79 7.70
N ALA A 39 -66.12 8.06 8.41
CA ALA A 39 -66.05 7.90 9.86
C ALA A 39 -64.92 6.96 10.28
N GLU A 40 -64.82 5.77 9.67
CA GLU A 40 -63.74 4.81 9.94
C GLU A 40 -62.36 5.44 9.68
N LEU A 41 -62.21 6.22 8.62
CA LEU A 41 -60.96 6.94 8.34
C LEU A 41 -60.61 7.98 9.41
N ARG A 42 -61.60 8.64 10.02
CA ARG A 42 -61.37 9.59 11.12
C ARG A 42 -60.87 8.86 12.36
N GLU A 43 -61.46 7.72 12.71
CA GLU A 43 -61.04 6.90 13.85
C GLU A 43 -59.59 6.40 13.70
N VAL A 44 -59.22 5.93 12.51
CA VAL A 44 -57.83 5.50 12.22
C VAL A 44 -56.85 6.66 12.34
N ARG A 45 -57.20 7.85 11.83
CA ARG A 45 -56.35 9.05 11.94
C ARG A 45 -56.22 9.54 13.38
N GLU A 46 -57.30 9.48 14.16
CA GLU A 46 -57.30 9.84 15.58
C GLU A 46 -56.39 8.92 16.38
N LEU A 47 -56.46 7.60 16.15
CA LEU A 47 -55.55 6.65 16.78
C LEU A 47 -54.08 6.94 16.41
N ASN A 48 -53.80 7.22 15.14
CA ASN A 48 -52.44 7.53 14.70
C ASN A 48 -51.91 8.82 15.36
N LEU A 49 -52.77 9.84 15.50
CA LEU A 49 -52.42 11.05 16.24
C LEU A 49 -52.10 10.74 17.71
N LEU A 50 -52.90 9.91 18.38
CA LEU A 50 -52.61 9.49 19.75
C LEU A 50 -51.27 8.76 19.86
N LEU A 51 -50.95 7.89 18.90
CA LEU A 51 -49.66 7.19 18.86
C LEU A 51 -48.47 8.13 18.65
N VAL A 52 -48.61 9.17 17.81
CA VAL A 52 -47.56 10.16 17.58
C VAL A 52 -47.38 11.10 18.79
N THR A 53 -48.43 11.31 19.59
CA THR A 53 -48.34 12.12 20.82
C THR A 53 -47.72 11.38 22.01
N LEU A 54 -47.44 10.09 21.89
CA LEU A 54 -46.72 9.35 22.94
C LEU A 54 -45.33 9.97 23.12
N PRO A 55 -44.91 10.22 24.38
CA PRO A 55 -43.57 10.73 24.62
C PRO A 55 -42.53 9.77 24.05
N PRO A 56 -41.46 10.27 23.42
CA PRO A 56 -40.38 9.40 22.95
C PRO A 56 -39.85 8.59 24.13
N ALA A 57 -39.64 7.29 23.91
CA ALA A 57 -39.06 6.44 24.93
C ALA A 57 -37.74 7.06 25.43
N PRO A 58 -37.47 7.07 26.75
CA PRO A 58 -36.24 7.64 27.27
C PRO A 58 -35.03 6.94 26.66
N PRO A 59 -33.94 7.65 26.34
CA PRO A 59 -32.74 7.03 25.80
C PRO A 59 -32.18 6.04 26.82
N ILE A 60 -32.18 4.76 26.46
CA ILE A 60 -31.58 3.72 27.29
C ILE A 60 -30.07 3.82 27.11
N ALA A 61 -29.34 4.08 28.19
CA ALA A 61 -27.89 4.02 28.13
C ALA A 61 -27.45 2.58 27.83
N PHE A 62 -26.71 2.39 26.73
CA PHE A 62 -26.30 1.06 26.25
C PHE A 62 -25.51 0.28 27.30
N ALA A 63 -24.66 0.95 28.08
CA ALA A 63 -23.84 0.32 29.10
C ALA A 63 -24.65 -0.37 30.22
N PRO A 64 -25.55 0.32 30.97
CA PRO A 64 -26.37 -0.33 32.00
C PRO A 64 -27.35 -1.36 31.43
N PHE A 65 -27.88 -1.12 30.21
CA PHE A 65 -28.70 -2.11 29.52
C PHE A 65 -27.93 -3.41 29.24
N TRP A 66 -26.74 -3.30 28.67
CA TRP A 66 -25.90 -4.45 28.32
C TRP A 66 -25.43 -5.21 29.56
N LEU A 67 -25.10 -4.51 30.65
CA LEU A 67 -24.73 -5.11 31.93
C LEU A 67 -25.89 -5.94 32.54
N ASN A 68 -27.10 -5.37 32.56
CA ASN A 68 -28.28 -6.09 33.04
C ASN A 68 -28.63 -7.29 32.15
N LEU A 69 -28.49 -7.14 30.83
CA LEU A 69 -28.71 -8.23 29.88
C LEU A 69 -27.69 -9.36 30.08
N GLN A 70 -26.40 -9.02 30.25
CA GLN A 70 -25.35 -9.99 30.50
C GLN A 70 -25.55 -10.75 31.82
N ALA A 71 -26.16 -10.11 32.84
CA ALA A 71 -26.47 -10.74 34.11
C ALA A 71 -27.64 -11.75 34.03
N VAL A 72 -28.60 -11.53 33.12
CA VAL A 72 -29.77 -12.41 32.92
C VAL A 72 -29.48 -13.54 31.92
N LEU A 73 -28.55 -13.32 30.99
CA LEU A 73 -28.18 -14.34 30.02
C LEU A 73 -27.49 -15.52 30.72
N PRO A 74 -27.95 -16.77 30.48
CA PRO A 74 -27.27 -17.94 31.03
C PRO A 74 -25.84 -17.95 30.48
N GLN A 75 -24.86 -17.79 31.36
CA GLN A 75 -23.46 -17.96 31.00
C GLN A 75 -23.33 -19.35 30.40
N ARG A 76 -23.15 -19.42 29.07
CA ARG A 76 -22.80 -20.67 28.40
C ARG A 76 -21.63 -21.22 29.19
N ARG A 77 -21.82 -22.34 29.89
CA ARG A 77 -20.74 -23.09 30.51
C ARG A 77 -19.69 -23.22 29.43
N ALA A 78 -18.59 -22.48 29.56
CA ALA A 78 -17.46 -22.63 28.67
C ALA A 78 -17.09 -24.10 28.79
N LEU A 79 -17.38 -24.87 27.73
CA LEU A 79 -16.96 -26.25 27.63
C LEU A 79 -15.45 -26.20 27.86
N ARG A 80 -14.99 -26.64 29.04
CA ARG A 80 -13.57 -26.81 29.33
C ARG A 80 -13.07 -27.83 28.31
N MET A 81 -12.53 -27.35 27.20
CA MET A 81 -11.90 -28.24 26.24
C MET A 81 -10.70 -28.90 26.93
N PRO A 82 -10.58 -30.23 26.89
CA PRO A 82 -9.44 -30.91 27.48
C PRO A 82 -8.14 -30.41 26.84
N ARG A 83 -7.14 -30.18 27.68
CA ARG A 83 -5.85 -29.58 27.34
C ARG A 83 -5.00 -30.60 26.57
N ILE A 84 -5.21 -30.73 25.26
CA ILE A 84 -4.38 -31.57 24.37
C ILE A 84 -3.08 -30.80 24.04
N GLN A 85 -2.01 -31.04 24.81
CA GLN A 85 -0.96 -30.03 25.09
C GLN A 85 0.34 -29.99 24.27
N PRO A 86 0.89 -31.04 23.65
CA PRO A 86 2.14 -30.87 22.88
C PRO A 86 2.03 -31.17 21.38
N TYR A 87 1.33 -32.24 20.96
CA TYR A 87 1.24 -32.62 19.55
C TYR A 87 0.45 -31.63 18.69
N ARG A 88 -0.44 -30.85 19.31
CA ARG A 88 -1.18 -29.79 18.61
C ARG A 88 -0.28 -28.60 18.28
N ARG A 89 0.75 -28.31 19.10
CA ARG A 89 1.73 -27.26 18.80
C ARG A 89 2.68 -27.70 17.69
N LEU A 90 3.15 -28.96 17.72
CA LEU A 90 3.93 -29.52 16.62
C LEU A 90 3.10 -29.61 15.33
N GLY A 91 1.83 -30.04 15.41
CA GLY A 91 0.92 -30.09 14.28
C GLY A 91 0.61 -28.72 13.71
N ILE A 92 0.42 -27.70 14.55
CA ILE A 92 0.26 -26.30 14.10
C ILE A 92 1.56 -25.77 13.50
N ALA A 93 2.72 -26.03 14.10
CA ALA A 93 4.01 -25.59 13.57
C ALA A 93 4.32 -26.26 12.22
N PHE A 94 4.03 -27.56 12.09
CA PHE A 94 4.16 -28.29 10.84
C PHE A 94 3.15 -27.82 9.79
N ALA A 95 1.90 -27.57 10.17
CA ALA A 95 0.90 -27.00 9.28
C ALA A 95 1.28 -25.59 8.81
N MET A 96 1.78 -24.75 9.71
CA MET A 96 2.28 -23.40 9.39
C MET A 96 3.53 -23.44 8.50
N ALA A 97 4.44 -24.38 8.75
CA ALA A 97 5.61 -24.58 7.89
C ALA A 97 5.19 -25.11 6.51
N ALA A 98 4.28 -26.08 6.45
CA ALA A 98 3.77 -26.62 5.21
C ALA A 98 2.97 -25.57 4.42
N THR A 99 2.14 -24.75 5.07
CA THR A 99 1.46 -23.63 4.40
C THR A 99 2.44 -22.54 3.98
N ALA A 100 3.45 -22.21 4.79
CA ALA A 100 4.50 -21.27 4.38
C ALA A 100 5.27 -21.77 3.15
N VAL A 101 5.61 -23.07 3.12
CA VAL A 101 6.25 -23.70 1.95
C VAL A 101 5.32 -23.72 0.75
N LEU A 102 4.03 -24.06 0.92
CA LEU A 102 3.05 -24.04 -0.16
C LEU A 102 2.75 -22.63 -0.68
N VAL A 103 2.73 -21.62 0.21
CA VAL A 103 2.59 -20.21 -0.16
C VAL A 103 3.84 -19.74 -0.90
N ALA A 104 5.04 -20.07 -0.42
CA ALA A 104 6.30 -19.73 -1.09
C ALA A 104 6.48 -20.44 -2.44
N ALA A 105 6.05 -21.70 -2.56
CA ALA A 105 6.09 -22.46 -3.80
C ALA A 105 4.99 -22.03 -4.78
N GLY A 106 3.80 -21.65 -4.27
CA GLY A 106 2.69 -21.16 -5.07
C GLY A 106 2.88 -19.72 -5.55
N SER A 107 3.55 -18.86 -4.77
CA SER A 107 3.89 -17.50 -5.17
C SER A 107 4.95 -17.47 -6.26
N ALA A 108 5.86 -18.44 -6.32
CA ALA A 108 6.94 -18.49 -7.31
C ALA A 108 6.46 -18.53 -8.78
N PHE A 109 5.24 -19.03 -9.05
CA PHE A 109 4.73 -19.14 -10.43
C PHE A 109 3.72 -18.05 -10.83
N ALA A 110 3.14 -17.29 -9.88
CA ALA A 110 2.11 -16.29 -10.16
C ALA A 110 2.40 -14.88 -9.63
N ALA A 111 3.17 -14.74 -8.55
CA ALA A 111 3.49 -13.44 -7.94
C ALA A 111 4.42 -12.56 -8.80
N PRO A 112 5.40 -13.08 -9.57
CA PRO A 112 6.29 -12.22 -10.37
C PRO A 112 5.54 -11.41 -11.43
N ALA A 113 4.42 -11.92 -11.92
CA ALA A 113 3.58 -11.27 -12.92
C ALA A 113 2.43 -10.45 -12.29
N ALA A 114 2.34 -10.36 -10.96
CA ALA A 114 1.32 -9.57 -10.30
C ALA A 114 1.52 -8.08 -10.65
N LEU A 115 0.50 -7.50 -11.27
CA LEU A 115 0.40 -6.08 -11.55
C LEU A 115 -0.26 -5.36 -10.36
N PRO A 116 -0.17 -4.01 -10.28
CA PRO A 116 -0.74 -3.23 -9.17
C PRO A 116 -2.24 -3.46 -8.92
N ASP A 117 -2.97 -3.95 -9.91
CA ASP A 117 -4.41 -4.25 -9.83
C ASP A 117 -4.73 -5.65 -9.27
N ASN A 118 -3.72 -6.49 -9.01
CA ASN A 118 -3.88 -7.86 -8.56
C ASN A 118 -3.86 -7.95 -7.02
N PRO A 119 -4.74 -8.76 -6.38
CA PRO A 119 -4.75 -8.94 -4.91
C PRO A 119 -3.43 -9.46 -4.32
N LEU A 120 -2.58 -10.11 -5.11
CA LEU A 120 -1.29 -10.62 -4.66
C LEU A 120 -0.15 -9.59 -4.76
N TYR A 121 -0.43 -8.38 -5.26
CA TYR A 121 0.59 -7.34 -5.44
C TYR A 121 1.29 -6.90 -4.14
N PRO A 122 0.61 -6.76 -2.99
CA PRO A 122 1.29 -6.45 -1.73
C PRO A 122 2.32 -7.51 -1.31
N VAL A 123 2.08 -8.77 -1.69
CA VAL A 123 3.02 -9.87 -1.42
C VAL A 123 4.27 -9.74 -2.28
N LYS A 124 4.13 -9.37 -3.56
CA LYS A 124 5.26 -9.06 -4.46
C LYS A 124 6.14 -7.95 -3.88
N GLN A 125 5.53 -6.84 -3.44
CA GLN A 125 6.28 -5.73 -2.85
C GLN A 125 7.04 -6.15 -1.59
N LEU A 126 6.45 -7.01 -0.75
CA LEU A 126 7.11 -7.54 0.43
C LEU A 126 8.30 -8.45 0.06
N GLU A 127 8.13 -9.35 -0.91
CA GLU A 127 9.21 -10.21 -1.39
C GLU A 127 10.40 -9.38 -1.92
N GLU A 128 10.13 -8.35 -2.70
CA GLU A 128 11.13 -7.44 -3.24
C GLU A 128 11.86 -6.65 -2.15
N GLY A 129 11.13 -6.15 -1.15
CA GLY A 129 11.73 -5.47 0.01
C GLY A 129 12.63 -6.39 0.83
N VAL A 130 12.21 -7.64 1.05
CA VAL A 130 13.03 -8.66 1.71
C VAL A 130 14.28 -8.96 0.87
N ARG A 131 14.13 -9.15 -0.45
CA ARG A 131 15.26 -9.38 -1.35
C ARG A 131 16.27 -8.24 -1.29
N LEU A 132 15.81 -6.98 -1.31
CA LEU A 132 16.69 -5.81 -1.27
C LEU A 132 17.40 -5.65 0.08
N SER A 133 16.70 -5.92 1.19
CA SER A 133 17.29 -5.82 2.53
C SER A 133 18.39 -6.86 2.78
N LEU A 134 18.19 -8.09 2.30
CA LEU A 134 19.14 -9.20 2.45
C LEU A 134 20.27 -9.18 1.40
N ALA A 135 20.11 -8.41 0.31
CA ALA A 135 21.11 -8.31 -0.74
C ALA A 135 22.43 -7.68 -0.24
N PRO A 136 23.59 -8.25 -0.60
CA PRO A 136 24.88 -7.65 -0.29
C PRO A 136 25.13 -6.37 -1.10
N ALA A 137 25.97 -5.47 -0.58
CA ALA A 137 26.12 -4.10 -1.10
C ALA A 137 26.53 -4.03 -2.57
N ASN A 138 27.33 -4.99 -3.05
CA ASN A 138 27.78 -5.10 -4.43
C ASN A 138 26.66 -5.50 -5.42
N GLU A 139 25.59 -6.15 -4.95
CA GLU A 139 24.47 -6.60 -5.79
C GLU A 139 23.25 -5.68 -5.71
N ARG A 140 23.20 -4.80 -4.70
CA ARG A 140 22.05 -3.90 -4.46
C ARG A 140 21.73 -3.02 -5.64
N LEU A 141 22.73 -2.40 -6.28
CA LEU A 141 22.51 -1.55 -7.45
C LEU A 141 21.82 -2.31 -8.59
N THR A 142 22.30 -3.52 -8.89
CA THR A 142 21.70 -4.37 -9.93
C THR A 142 20.24 -4.70 -9.61
N ILE A 143 19.94 -5.04 -8.36
CA ILE A 143 18.57 -5.35 -7.91
C ILE A 143 17.67 -4.11 -7.97
N GLN A 144 18.15 -2.94 -7.56
CA GLN A 144 17.41 -1.68 -7.68
C GLN A 144 17.11 -1.35 -9.14
N LEU A 145 18.07 -1.53 -10.06
CA LEU A 145 17.85 -1.33 -11.49
C LEU A 145 16.84 -2.33 -12.07
N GLN A 146 16.85 -3.58 -11.62
CA GLN A 146 15.82 -4.56 -12.00
C GLN A 146 14.44 -4.15 -11.49
N LEU A 147 14.35 -3.69 -10.25
CA LEU A 147 13.10 -3.21 -9.67
C LEU A 147 12.57 -1.98 -10.41
N ALA A 148 13.44 -0.99 -10.69
CA ALA A 148 13.09 0.20 -11.47
C ALA A 148 12.55 -0.19 -12.86
N ASN A 149 13.22 -1.12 -13.55
CA ASN A 149 12.77 -1.67 -14.83
C ASN A 149 11.40 -2.36 -14.75
N GLU A 150 11.09 -3.02 -13.64
CA GLU A 150 9.80 -3.66 -13.40
C GLU A 150 8.71 -2.62 -13.11
N ARG A 151 9.01 -1.58 -12.33
CA ARG A 151 8.06 -0.47 -12.09
C ARG A 151 7.64 0.22 -13.39
N LEU A 152 8.55 0.41 -14.34
CA LEU A 152 8.21 0.93 -15.66
C LEU A 152 7.39 -0.05 -16.49
N ARG A 153 7.65 -1.35 -16.38
CA ARG A 153 6.84 -2.39 -17.03
C ARG A 153 5.42 -2.41 -16.48
N GLU A 154 5.26 -2.28 -15.16
CA GLU A 154 3.97 -2.16 -14.49
C GLU A 154 3.24 -0.89 -14.93
N ALA A 155 3.94 0.25 -14.98
CA ALA A 155 3.37 1.51 -15.44
C ALA A 155 2.87 1.41 -16.89
N GLN A 156 3.66 0.83 -17.79
CA GLN A 156 3.29 0.60 -19.18
C GLN A 156 2.08 -0.34 -19.29
N ALA A 157 2.06 -1.43 -18.52
CA ALA A 157 0.94 -2.36 -18.51
C ALA A 157 -0.35 -1.70 -17.99
N MET A 158 -0.26 -0.85 -16.95
CA MET A 158 -1.41 -0.10 -16.44
C MET A 158 -1.90 0.95 -17.45
N ALA A 159 -0.98 1.61 -18.14
CA ALA A 159 -1.28 2.53 -19.25
C ALA A 159 -2.05 1.79 -20.36
N SER A 160 -1.52 0.67 -20.87
CA SER A 160 -2.18 -0.15 -21.89
C SER A 160 -3.58 -0.61 -21.44
N ASN A 161 -3.74 -0.97 -20.17
CA ASN A 161 -5.00 -1.47 -19.60
C ASN A 161 -6.00 -0.37 -19.20
N HIS A 162 -5.80 0.89 -19.60
CA HIS A 162 -6.73 2.00 -19.31
C HIS A 162 -6.83 2.35 -17.82
N LYS A 163 -5.72 2.24 -17.08
CA LYS A 163 -5.66 2.52 -15.64
C LYS A 163 -4.60 3.60 -15.32
N PRO A 164 -4.83 4.87 -15.72
CA PRO A 164 -3.81 5.93 -15.61
C PRO A 164 -3.36 6.19 -14.17
N ARG A 165 -4.26 6.14 -13.19
CA ARG A 165 -3.90 6.29 -11.76
C ARG A 165 -2.93 5.20 -11.26
N LEU A 166 -3.10 3.96 -11.70
CA LEU A 166 -2.19 2.87 -11.32
C LEU A 166 -0.85 2.96 -12.08
N ALA A 167 -0.86 3.52 -13.30
CA ALA A 167 0.36 3.83 -14.02
C ALA A 167 1.16 4.94 -13.30
N GLU A 168 0.48 5.99 -12.85
CA GLU A 168 1.04 7.05 -12.00
C GLU A 168 1.65 6.47 -10.72
N ASP A 169 0.94 5.60 -9.99
CA ASP A 169 1.47 5.00 -8.76
C ASP A 169 2.74 4.19 -9.02
N SER A 170 2.79 3.48 -10.16
CA SER A 170 3.97 2.71 -10.58
C SER A 170 5.14 3.63 -10.95
N LEU A 171 4.88 4.76 -11.61
CA LEU A 171 5.90 5.79 -11.93
C LEU A 171 6.44 6.47 -10.67
N ARG A 172 5.57 6.75 -9.68
CA ARG A 172 6.01 7.29 -8.39
C ARG A 172 6.93 6.30 -7.67
N ALA A 173 6.58 5.01 -7.68
CA ALA A 173 7.43 3.96 -7.12
C ALA A 173 8.76 3.83 -7.88
N PHE A 174 8.74 3.95 -9.21
CA PHE A 174 9.97 4.00 -10.02
C PHE A 174 10.93 5.11 -9.56
N ARG A 175 10.43 6.34 -9.41
CA ARG A 175 11.24 7.49 -8.96
C ARG A 175 11.90 7.23 -7.61
N VAL A 176 11.19 6.63 -6.66
CA VAL A 176 11.75 6.26 -5.35
C VAL A 176 12.93 5.30 -5.53
N VAL A 177 12.76 4.24 -6.34
CA VAL A 177 13.81 3.25 -6.56
C VAL A 177 15.03 3.84 -7.27
N VAL A 178 14.82 4.73 -8.25
CA VAL A 178 15.92 5.43 -8.94
C VAL A 178 16.67 6.37 -8.00
N ASN A 179 15.95 7.11 -7.15
CA ASN A 179 16.58 7.99 -6.16
C ASN A 179 17.45 7.19 -5.18
N ASP A 180 16.97 6.02 -4.73
CA ASP A 180 17.75 5.12 -3.88
C ASP A 180 18.96 4.51 -4.61
N ALA A 181 18.87 4.35 -5.93
CA ALA A 181 19.95 3.83 -6.78
C ALA A 181 20.96 4.92 -7.21
N ALA A 182 20.60 6.20 -7.10
CA ALA A 182 21.37 7.31 -7.66
C ALA A 182 22.82 7.32 -7.16
N ALA A 183 23.04 7.12 -5.86
CA ALA A 183 24.40 7.06 -5.29
C ALA A 183 25.21 5.86 -5.83
N GLY A 184 24.55 4.72 -6.08
CA GLY A 184 25.20 3.55 -6.67
C GLY A 184 25.52 3.72 -8.15
N LEU A 185 24.65 4.43 -8.89
CA LEU A 185 24.86 4.78 -10.30
C LEU A 185 26.06 5.72 -10.46
N LYS A 186 26.14 6.78 -9.63
CA LYS A 186 27.26 7.73 -9.62
C LYS A 186 28.60 7.07 -9.28
N ASN A 187 28.61 6.13 -8.35
CA ASN A 187 29.83 5.45 -7.90
C ASN A 187 30.04 4.09 -8.59
N SER A 188 29.39 3.84 -9.73
CA SER A 188 29.49 2.56 -10.43
C SER A 188 30.94 2.30 -10.86
N ALA A 189 31.43 1.09 -10.60
CA ALA A 189 32.77 0.67 -11.03
C ALA A 189 32.92 0.64 -12.57
N ASP A 190 31.80 0.54 -13.29
CA ASP A 190 31.75 0.59 -14.75
C ASP A 190 30.80 1.71 -15.22
N PRO A 191 31.35 2.86 -15.66
CA PRO A 191 30.57 4.00 -16.14
C PRO A 191 29.77 3.68 -17.42
N LYS A 192 30.25 2.78 -18.28
CA LYS A 192 29.53 2.43 -19.52
C LYS A 192 28.27 1.65 -19.19
N VAL A 193 28.37 0.68 -18.28
CA VAL A 193 27.21 -0.11 -17.83
C VAL A 193 26.18 0.78 -17.14
N ALA A 194 26.60 1.77 -16.36
CA ALA A 194 25.70 2.74 -15.74
C ALA A 194 24.96 3.58 -16.80
N LYS A 195 25.67 4.12 -17.80
CA LYS A 195 25.05 4.86 -18.92
C LYS A 195 24.11 4.00 -19.74
N ASP A 196 24.49 2.77 -20.07
CA ASP A 196 23.62 1.83 -20.77
C ASP A 196 22.35 1.51 -19.97
N ALA A 197 22.45 1.44 -18.64
CA ALA A 197 21.30 1.25 -17.76
C ALA A 197 20.37 2.47 -17.77
N LEU A 198 20.91 3.69 -17.62
CA LEU A 198 20.15 4.94 -17.69
C LEU A 198 19.44 5.08 -19.05
N HIS A 199 20.16 4.84 -20.15
CA HIS A 199 19.59 4.86 -21.50
C HIS A 199 18.42 3.88 -21.66
N LYS A 200 18.54 2.66 -21.10
CA LYS A 200 17.42 1.70 -21.08
C LYS A 200 16.22 2.19 -20.28
N LEU A 201 16.43 2.93 -19.19
CA LEU A 201 15.34 3.51 -18.40
C LEU A 201 14.61 4.60 -19.18
N HIS A 202 15.33 5.50 -19.85
CA HIS A 202 14.73 6.51 -20.74
C HIS A 202 13.85 5.87 -21.82
N LEU A 203 14.39 4.87 -22.55
CA LEU A 203 13.63 4.17 -23.61
C LEU A 203 12.32 3.56 -23.10
N LYS A 204 12.30 3.08 -21.86
CA LYS A 204 11.08 2.54 -21.23
C LYS A 204 10.14 3.64 -20.75
N LEU A 205 10.66 4.76 -20.24
CA LEU A 205 9.87 5.93 -19.89
C LEU A 205 9.11 6.46 -21.11
N ASP A 206 9.80 6.57 -22.25
CA ASP A 206 9.20 6.96 -23.54
C ASP A 206 8.13 5.97 -24.01
N ALA A 207 8.27 4.68 -23.67
CA ALA A 207 7.24 3.69 -23.96
C ALA A 207 5.98 3.88 -23.09
N VAL A 208 6.16 4.22 -21.80
CA VAL A 208 5.04 4.56 -20.91
C VAL A 208 4.34 5.83 -21.38
N GLU A 209 5.09 6.86 -21.77
CA GLU A 209 4.51 8.11 -22.26
C GLU A 209 3.69 7.90 -23.53
N ARG A 210 4.25 7.21 -24.53
CA ARG A 210 3.53 6.93 -25.79
C ARG A 210 2.22 6.18 -25.59
N GLU A 211 2.18 5.25 -24.64
CA GLU A 211 0.99 4.48 -24.34
C GLU A 211 -0.11 5.31 -23.67
N ASN A 212 0.29 6.37 -22.94
CA ASN A 212 -0.63 7.30 -22.29
C ASN A 212 -1.04 8.47 -23.20
N ALA A 213 -0.13 9.01 -24.02
CA ALA A 213 -0.32 10.20 -24.86
C ALA A 213 -1.46 10.11 -25.89
N SER A 214 -1.94 8.89 -26.19
CA SER A 214 -3.08 8.68 -27.10
C SER A 214 -4.44 8.94 -26.46
N ARG A 215 -4.51 9.37 -25.18
CA ARG A 215 -5.71 9.23 -24.34
C ARG A 215 -6.36 10.52 -23.84
N GLY A 216 -5.79 11.71 -24.11
CA GLY A 216 -6.42 13.01 -23.80
C GLY A 216 -6.20 13.51 -22.37
N ASP A 217 -7.00 14.48 -21.89
CA ASP A 217 -6.77 15.26 -20.64
C ASP A 217 -6.50 14.46 -19.34
N ASP A 218 -6.87 13.17 -19.27
CA ASP A 218 -6.66 12.32 -18.09
C ASP A 218 -5.18 11.87 -17.89
N ASP A 219 -4.28 12.18 -18.83
CA ASP A 219 -2.87 11.77 -18.82
C ASP A 219 -1.88 12.84 -18.34
N GLN A 220 -2.35 14.06 -18.06
CA GLN A 220 -1.47 15.20 -17.75
C GLN A 220 -0.55 14.92 -16.54
N GLN A 221 -1.05 14.22 -15.52
CA GLN A 221 -0.25 13.84 -14.34
C GLN A 221 0.82 12.81 -14.67
N VAL A 222 0.50 11.85 -15.54
CA VAL A 222 1.47 10.84 -16.00
C VAL A 222 2.55 11.51 -16.83
N LYS A 223 2.19 12.44 -17.72
CA LYS A 223 3.14 13.21 -18.51
C LYS A 223 4.11 14.00 -17.63
N GLN A 224 3.57 14.72 -16.63
CA GLN A 224 4.40 15.46 -15.68
C GLN A 224 5.34 14.54 -14.89
N LEU A 225 4.88 13.35 -14.49
CA LEU A 225 5.72 12.37 -13.79
C LEU A 225 6.81 11.76 -14.67
N VAL A 226 6.55 11.58 -15.96
CA VAL A 226 7.55 11.13 -16.95
C VAL A 226 8.59 12.23 -17.15
N GLU A 227 8.17 13.48 -17.36
CA GLU A 227 9.08 14.63 -17.48
C GLU A 227 9.97 14.76 -16.25
N ASP A 228 9.39 14.77 -15.04
CA ASP A 228 10.13 14.80 -13.77
C ASP A 228 11.14 13.66 -13.64
N ALA A 229 10.78 12.46 -14.13
CA ALA A 229 11.63 11.28 -14.04
C ALA A 229 12.77 11.30 -15.08
N ASN A 230 12.54 11.82 -16.29
CA ASN A 230 13.59 12.08 -17.27
C ASN A 230 14.59 13.11 -16.73
N ASP A 231 14.11 14.22 -16.15
CA ASP A 231 14.96 15.23 -15.52
C ASP A 231 15.83 14.63 -14.40
N GLU A 232 15.28 13.70 -13.61
CA GLU A 232 16.03 13.02 -12.55
C GLU A 232 17.14 12.12 -13.12
N LEU A 233 16.85 11.35 -14.18
CA LEU A 233 17.85 10.52 -14.86
C LEU A 233 18.96 11.37 -15.51
N ASP A 234 18.58 12.48 -16.15
CA ASP A 234 19.53 13.42 -16.76
C ASP A 234 20.47 14.04 -15.72
N ARG A 235 19.96 14.38 -14.52
CA ARG A 235 20.81 14.85 -13.41
C ARG A 235 21.81 13.79 -12.96
N ILE A 236 21.39 12.52 -12.90
CA ILE A 236 22.28 11.41 -12.55
C ILE A 236 23.36 11.23 -13.63
N GLU A 237 23.02 11.39 -14.92
CA GLU A 237 23.99 11.26 -16.02
C GLU A 237 24.98 12.45 -16.11
N GLN A 238 24.51 13.68 -15.88
CA GLN A 238 25.32 14.90 -16.06
C GLN A 238 26.33 15.13 -14.94
N GLU A 239 26.07 14.69 -13.71
CA GLU A 239 27.01 14.88 -12.60
C GLU A 239 28.32 14.08 -12.77
N ASP A 240 28.32 13.01 -13.57
CA ASP A 240 29.54 12.31 -14.00
C ASP A 240 30.42 13.15 -14.96
N ALA A 241 29.86 14.17 -15.64
CA ALA A 241 30.60 15.00 -16.57
C ALA A 241 31.40 16.13 -15.88
N VAL A 242 31.04 16.48 -14.64
CA VAL A 242 31.66 17.59 -13.89
C VAL A 242 32.82 17.12 -13.01
N GLU A 243 32.95 15.82 -12.78
CA GLU A 243 33.98 15.24 -11.91
C GLU A 243 35.03 14.40 -12.66
N ALA A 244 35.33 14.77 -13.92
CA ALA A 244 36.65 14.48 -14.46
C ALA A 244 37.66 15.33 -13.65
N PRO A 245 38.58 14.73 -12.86
CA PRO A 245 39.58 15.52 -12.17
C PRO A 245 40.31 16.36 -13.22
N PRO A 246 40.59 17.66 -12.98
CA PRO A 246 41.49 18.37 -13.86
C PRO A 246 42.74 17.52 -13.96
N THR A 247 43.08 17.10 -15.17
CA THR A 247 44.38 16.53 -15.45
C THR A 247 45.36 17.62 -15.07
N LEU A 248 45.87 17.54 -13.83
CA LEU A 248 47.00 18.33 -13.38
C LEU A 248 48.15 17.90 -14.29
N VAL A 249 48.31 18.65 -15.37
CA VAL A 249 49.53 18.67 -16.14
C VAL A 249 50.61 19.00 -15.13
N ILE A 250 51.38 17.98 -14.77
CA ILE A 250 52.60 18.08 -13.98
C ILE A 250 53.50 19.05 -14.74
N GLY A 251 53.48 20.32 -14.34
CA GLY A 251 54.55 21.23 -14.68
C GLY A 251 55.81 20.71 -14.00
N GLU A 252 56.86 20.51 -14.80
CA GLU A 252 58.23 20.29 -14.33
C GLU A 252 58.57 21.34 -13.26
N GLN A 253 58.52 20.92 -11.99
CA GLN A 253 59.10 21.66 -10.87
C GLN A 253 60.23 20.83 -10.28
N SER A 254 61.44 21.27 -10.66
CA SER A 254 62.73 21.14 -10.00
C SER A 254 62.76 20.34 -8.70
N THR A 255 63.47 19.21 -8.74
CA THR A 255 63.90 18.41 -7.60
C THR A 255 64.43 19.25 -6.42
N PRO A 256 63.87 19.11 -5.20
CA PRO A 256 64.56 19.48 -3.98
C PRO A 256 65.50 18.35 -3.55
N ARG A 257 66.72 18.75 -3.18
CA ARG A 257 67.79 17.94 -2.60
C ARG A 257 67.30 17.17 -1.35
N PRO A 258 67.63 15.89 -1.16
CA PRO A 258 67.23 15.16 0.04
C PRO A 258 67.97 15.68 1.28
N THR A 259 67.21 16.13 2.28
CA THR A 259 67.68 16.43 3.63
C THR A 259 67.99 15.11 4.36
N PRO A 260 69.14 14.98 5.07
CA PRO A 260 69.53 13.74 5.72
C PRO A 260 68.59 13.37 6.87
N GLN A 261 68.28 12.08 6.94
CA GLN A 261 67.43 11.41 7.92
C GLN A 261 68.15 11.36 9.29
N PRO A 262 67.50 11.70 10.43
CA PRO A 262 68.10 11.55 11.74
C PRO A 262 68.18 10.07 12.12
N THR A 263 69.39 9.54 12.28
CA THR A 263 69.65 8.18 12.75
C THR A 263 69.12 8.00 14.17
N ALA A 264 68.19 7.07 14.34
CA ALA A 264 67.67 6.68 15.65
C ALA A 264 68.80 6.07 16.52
N ARG A 265 68.95 6.61 17.73
CA ARG A 265 69.89 6.17 18.76
C ARG A 265 69.44 4.80 19.31
N PRO A 266 70.30 3.77 19.36
CA PRO A 266 69.91 2.48 19.94
C PRO A 266 69.76 2.58 21.46
N THR A 267 68.64 2.06 21.96
CA THR A 267 68.33 1.87 23.37
C THR A 267 69.28 0.81 23.97
N PRO A 268 69.97 1.08 25.10
CA PRO A 268 70.77 0.06 25.76
C PRO A 268 69.89 -0.99 26.46
N ARG A 269 70.24 -2.26 26.22
CA ARG A 269 69.72 -3.46 26.87
C ARG A 269 70.28 -3.56 28.30
N PRO A 270 69.50 -3.90 29.33
CA PRO A 270 70.03 -4.10 30.68
C PRO A 270 70.88 -5.38 30.77
N THR A 271 72.04 -5.25 31.39
CA THR A 271 72.97 -6.34 31.75
C THR A 271 72.49 -7.09 32.99
N PRO A 272 72.65 -8.44 33.05
CA PRO A 272 72.52 -9.17 34.30
C PRO A 272 73.78 -8.95 35.16
N SER A 273 73.55 -8.71 36.45
CA SER A 273 74.58 -8.61 37.49
C SER A 273 74.74 -9.97 38.14
N ASP A 274 75.84 -10.66 37.85
CA ASP A 274 76.38 -11.71 38.70
C ASP A 274 77.46 -11.06 39.58
N ASP A 275 77.22 -11.01 40.87
CA ASP A 275 78.24 -10.78 41.89
C ASP A 275 78.15 -11.94 42.88
N GLU A 276 79.11 -12.86 42.78
CA GLU A 276 79.44 -13.84 43.81
C GLU A 276 80.60 -13.30 44.66
N HIS A 277 80.38 -13.30 45.97
CA HIS A 277 81.36 -13.46 47.07
C HIS A 277 82.32 -12.30 47.41
N HIS A 278 82.18 -11.75 48.63
CA HIS A 278 83.13 -12.01 49.72
C HIS A 278 82.68 -11.43 51.08
N HIS A 279 82.86 -12.26 52.12
CA HIS A 279 82.85 -12.05 53.59
C HIS A 279 81.55 -12.25 54.37
#